data_AF-A0A936U8K2-F1
#
_entry.id   AF-A0A936U8K2-F1
#
_cell.length_a   1.000
_cell.length_b   1.000
_cell.length_c   1.000
_cell.angle_alpha   90.00
_cell.angle_beta   90.00
_cell.angle_gamma   90.00
#
_symmetry.space_group_name_H-M   'P 1'
#
loop_
_entity.id
_entity.type
_entity.pdbx_description
1 polymer ?
#
loop_
_entity_poly.entity_id
_entity_poly.type
_entity_poly.pdbx_seq_one_letter_code
_entity_poly.pdbx_strand_id
1 'polypeptide(L)'
;MQPRRILEVPIPDGVDPKGDDLELLKAVFQALTALRVSQGRDWLKKVSDLESDGWTVRWGLTWRAEAKRGEEYEEATGKTLDEALNGVAQMVVAEYAGHVP
;
A
#
# COMPACT_ATOMS: atom_id res chain seq x y z
N MET A 1 -28.08 -18.22 9.96
CA MET A 1 -26.67 -18.12 9.53
C MET A 1 -26.61 -17.29 8.26
N GLN A 2 -25.76 -16.26 8.21
CA GLN A 2 -25.49 -15.59 6.93
C GLN A 2 -24.67 -16.54 6.04
N PRO A 3 -24.95 -16.60 4.73
CA PRO A 3 -24.20 -17.45 3.81
C PRO A 3 -22.74 -17.00 3.72
N ARG A 4 -21.81 -17.95 3.72
CA ARG A 4 -20.39 -17.68 3.50
C ARG A 4 -20.21 -17.12 2.09
N ARG A 5 -19.64 -15.92 1.98
CA ARG A 5 -19.25 -15.31 0.71
C ARG A 5 -17.77 -15.56 0.50
N ILE A 6 -17.40 -16.18 -0.61
CA ILE A 6 -16.03 -16.52 -0.97
C ILE A 6 -15.62 -15.62 -2.15
N LEU A 7 -14.41 -15.06 -2.07
CA LEU A 7 -13.77 -14.35 -3.17
C LEU A 7 -12.59 -15.20 -3.65
N GLU A 8 -12.67 -15.65 -4.89
CA GLU A 8 -11.63 -16.44 -5.53
C GLU A 8 -10.75 -15.51 -6.37
N VAL A 9 -9.43 -15.62 -6.20
CA VAL A 9 -8.46 -14.85 -6.98
C VAL A 9 -7.54 -15.82 -7.70
N PRO A 10 -7.52 -15.82 -9.04
CA PRO A 10 -6.61 -16.67 -9.79
C PRO A 10 -5.18 -16.19 -9.56
N ILE A 11 -4.29 -17.15 -9.27
CA ILE A 11 -2.86 -16.90 -9.20
C ILE A 11 -2.30 -17.10 -10.61
N PRO A 12 -1.45 -16.19 -11.13
CA PRO A 12 -0.86 -16.33 -12.45
C PRO A 12 -0.08 -17.63 -12.61
N ASP A 13 -0.14 -18.20 -13.81
CA ASP A 13 0.60 -19.41 -14.15
C ASP A 13 2.11 -19.23 -13.90
N GLY A 14 2.75 -20.24 -13.30
CA GLY A 14 4.18 -20.22 -12.96
C GLY A 14 4.52 -19.61 -11.61
N VAL A 15 3.54 -19.09 -10.87
CA VAL A 15 3.70 -18.68 -9.47
C VAL A 15 3.26 -19.83 -8.56
N ASP A 16 4.17 -20.28 -7.69
CA ASP A 16 3.91 -21.28 -6.65
C ASP A 16 4.11 -20.61 -5.27
N PRO A 17 3.06 -19.97 -4.71
CA PRO A 17 3.17 -19.26 -3.45
C PRO A 17 3.44 -20.26 -2.32
N LYS A 18 4.49 -20.00 -1.56
CA LYS A 18 4.86 -20.83 -0.40
C LYS A 18 4.09 -20.39 0.83
N GLY A 19 4.27 -21.12 1.94
CA GLY A 19 3.49 -20.92 3.17
C GLY A 19 3.39 -19.46 3.63
N ASP A 20 4.48 -18.71 3.57
CA ASP A 20 4.51 -17.31 3.99
C ASP A 20 3.80 -16.38 2.98
N ASP A 21 3.90 -16.66 1.68
CA ASP A 21 3.19 -15.91 0.63
C ASP A 21 1.67 -16.05 0.79
N LEU A 22 1.20 -17.25 1.18
CA LEU A 22 -0.21 -17.52 1.41
C LEU A 22 -0.75 -16.80 2.65
N GLU A 23 0.02 -16.75 3.74
CA GLU A 23 -0.38 -15.99 4.93
C GLU A 23 -0.35 -14.47 4.68
N LEU A 24 0.60 -13.97 3.88
CA LEU A 24 0.60 -12.56 3.45
C LEU A 24 -0.63 -12.23 2.60
N LEU A 25 -0.96 -13.06 1.60
CA LEU A 25 -2.14 -12.87 0.75
C LEU A 25 -3.43 -12.85 1.59
N LYS A 26 -3.55 -13.78 2.53
CA LYS A 26 -4.68 -13.86 3.46
C LYS A 26 -4.79 -12.63 4.35
N ALA A 27 -3.68 -12.14 4.90
CA ALA A 27 -3.66 -10.90 5.69
C ALA A 27 -4.07 -9.69 4.85
N VAL A 28 -3.62 -9.60 3.59
CA VAL A 28 -4.02 -8.55 2.63
C VAL A 28 -5.52 -8.58 2.38
N PHE A 29 -6.10 -9.74 2.07
CA PHE A 29 -7.55 -9.84 1.85
C PHE A 29 -8.37 -9.54 3.10
N GLN A 30 -7.88 -9.92 4.28
CA GLN A 30 -8.51 -9.57 5.56
C GLN A 30 -8.44 -8.06 5.83
N ALA A 31 -7.31 -7.42 5.55
CA ALA A 31 -7.15 -5.97 5.67
C ALA A 31 -8.05 -5.21 4.69
N LEU A 32 -8.11 -5.63 3.42
CA LEU A 32 -9.01 -5.05 2.42
C LEU A 32 -10.47 -5.18 2.84
N THR A 33 -10.87 -6.35 3.34
CA THR A 33 -12.23 -6.59 3.85
C THR A 33 -12.51 -5.72 5.07
N ALA A 34 -11.58 -5.67 6.03
CA ALA A 34 -11.71 -4.85 7.23
C ALA A 34 -11.80 -3.35 6.89
N LEU A 35 -10.97 -2.84 5.97
CA LEU A 35 -10.99 -1.43 5.55
C LEU A 35 -12.27 -1.07 4.80
N ARG A 36 -12.75 -1.94 3.89
CA ARG A 36 -13.98 -1.73 3.12
C ARG A 36 -15.25 -1.83 3.97
N VAL A 37 -15.21 -2.61 5.05
CA VAL A 37 -16.34 -2.82 5.96
C VAL A 37 -16.33 -1.82 7.13
N SER A 38 -15.15 -1.40 7.61
CA SER A 38 -15.02 -0.46 8.74
C SER A 38 -15.06 1.02 8.33
N GLN A 39 -14.50 1.39 7.18
CA GLN A 39 -14.70 2.71 6.61
C GLN A 39 -15.94 2.66 5.71
N GLY A 40 -17.01 3.31 6.15
CA GLY A 40 -18.21 3.48 5.33
C GLY A 40 -17.90 4.07 3.93
N ARG A 41 -18.90 4.06 3.05
CA ARG A 41 -18.75 4.51 1.65
C ARG A 41 -18.64 6.03 1.46
N ASP A 42 -18.38 6.80 2.52
CA ASP A 42 -18.34 8.27 2.49
C ASP A 42 -17.25 8.82 1.57
N TRP A 43 -16.19 8.05 1.32
CA TRP A 43 -15.16 8.41 0.36
C TRP A 43 -15.69 8.51 -1.09
N LEU A 44 -16.77 7.80 -1.43
CA LEU A 44 -17.40 7.92 -2.76
C LEU A 44 -17.94 9.33 -3.01
N LYS A 45 -18.51 9.95 -1.96
CA LYS A 45 -18.99 11.33 -2.05
C LYS A 45 -17.84 12.30 -2.30
N LYS A 46 -16.72 12.13 -1.58
CA LYS A 46 -15.52 12.96 -1.76
C LYS A 46 -14.93 12.85 -3.17
N VAL A 47 -14.91 11.66 -3.75
CA VAL A 47 -14.48 11.45 -5.14
C VAL A 47 -15.44 12.17 -6.10
N SER A 48 -16.76 11.98 -5.91
CA SER A 48 -17.78 12.61 -6.75
C SER A 48 -17.73 14.14 -6.70
N ASP A 49 -17.50 14.73 -5.51
CA ASP A 49 -17.41 16.18 -5.34
C ASP A 49 -16.20 16.73 -6.14
N LEU A 50 -15.03 16.08 -6.03
CA LEU A 50 -13.83 16.46 -6.80
C LEU A 50 -14.00 16.31 -8.31
N GLU A 51 -14.64 15.24 -8.77
CA GLU A 51 -14.92 15.03 -10.20
C GLU A 51 -15.92 16.07 -10.74
N SER A 52 -16.90 16.46 -9.93
CA SER A 52 -17.87 17.51 -10.30
C SER A 52 -17.22 18.90 -10.43
N ASP A 53 -16.14 19.13 -9.70
CA ASP A 53 -15.29 20.32 -9.80
C ASP A 53 -14.31 20.26 -11.00
N GLY A 54 -14.37 19.20 -11.82
CA GLY A 54 -13.57 19.03 -13.04
C GLY A 54 -12.22 18.35 -12.83
N TRP A 55 -11.94 17.82 -11.63
CA TRP A 55 -10.71 17.06 -11.37
C TRP A 55 -10.82 15.62 -11.86
N THR A 56 -9.74 15.09 -12.45
CA THR A 56 -9.64 13.64 -12.68
C THR A 56 -9.10 12.96 -11.43
N VAL A 57 -9.94 12.21 -10.73
CA VAL A 57 -9.55 11.55 -9.49
C VAL A 57 -9.02 10.14 -9.76
N ARG A 58 -7.81 9.85 -9.28
CA ARG A 58 -7.23 8.50 -9.26
C ARG A 58 -6.88 8.14 -7.83
N TRP A 59 -7.27 6.95 -7.40
CA TRP A 59 -7.00 6.44 -6.06
C TRP A 59 -6.62 4.97 -6.14
N GLY A 60 -5.83 4.51 -5.19
CA GLY A 60 -5.29 3.15 -5.14
C GLY A 60 -4.46 2.95 -3.88
N LEU A 61 -4.08 1.70 -3.62
CA LEU A 61 -3.17 1.37 -2.53
C LEU A 61 -1.73 1.59 -2.98
N THR A 62 -0.87 2.04 -2.07
CA THR A 62 0.56 2.21 -2.27
C THR A 62 1.30 1.59 -1.08
N TRP A 63 2.50 1.07 -1.32
CA TRP A 63 3.43 0.71 -0.26
C TRP A 63 4.04 1.98 0.30
N ARG A 64 4.19 2.04 1.62
CA ARG A 64 4.92 3.09 2.33
C ARG A 64 6.06 2.42 3.09
N ALA A 65 7.27 2.90 2.85
CA ALA A 65 8.44 2.55 3.64
C ALA A 65 8.86 3.75 4.47
N GLU A 66 9.34 3.50 5.68
CA GLU A 66 9.80 4.52 6.61
C GLU A 66 11.10 4.04 7.26
N ALA A 67 12.10 4.92 7.35
CA ALA A 67 13.32 4.70 8.11
C ALA A 67 13.49 5.80 9.14
N LYS A 68 13.90 5.43 10.35
CA LYS A 68 14.16 6.33 11.47
C LYS A 68 15.60 6.20 11.96
N ARG A 69 16.28 7.32 12.22
CA ARG A 69 17.56 7.37 12.93
C ARG A 69 17.55 8.52 13.93
N GLY A 70 17.68 8.22 15.22
CA GLY A 70 17.53 9.26 16.26
C GLY A 70 16.11 9.81 16.25
N GLU A 71 15.92 11.12 16.03
CA GLU A 71 14.61 11.76 15.86
C GLU A 71 14.26 12.05 14.40
N GLU A 72 15.16 11.74 13.45
CA GLU A 72 14.97 11.98 12.02
C GLU A 72 14.24 10.80 11.36
N TYR A 73 13.40 11.13 10.38
CA TYR A 73 12.57 10.17 9.64
C TYR A 73 12.61 10.48 8.16
N GLU A 74 12.77 9.42 7.38
CA GLU A 74 12.61 9.45 5.92
C GLU A 74 11.48 8.50 5.52
N GLU A 75 10.65 8.94 4.57
CA GLU A 75 9.50 8.19 4.10
C GLU A 75 9.44 8.23 2.57
N ALA A 76 9.17 7.08 1.96
CA ALA A 76 8.85 7.01 0.55
C ALA A 76 7.67 6.07 0.30
N THR A 77 6.98 6.30 -0.83
CA THR A 77 5.90 5.44 -1.28
C THR A 77 6.20 4.85 -2.66
N GLY A 78 5.68 3.65 -2.93
CA GLY A 78 5.92 2.92 -4.18
C GLY A 78 4.78 1.97 -4.52
N LYS A 79 4.61 1.64 -5.80
CA LYS A 79 3.61 0.66 -6.24
C LYS A 79 4.00 -0.76 -5.80
N THR A 80 5.28 -0.98 -5.53
CA THR A 80 5.83 -2.21 -4.98
C THR A 80 6.61 -1.92 -3.69
N LEU A 81 6.84 -2.96 -2.89
CA LEU A 81 7.68 -2.87 -1.69
C LEU A 81 9.10 -2.42 -2.05
N ASP A 82 9.67 -2.97 -3.13
CA ASP A 82 11.01 -2.62 -3.61
C ASP A 82 11.10 -1.14 -4.03
N GLU A 83 10.08 -0.60 -4.71
CA GLU A 83 10.04 0.81 -5.06
C GLU A 83 10.03 1.70 -3.81
N ALA A 84 9.21 1.37 -2.82
CA ALA A 84 9.12 2.13 -1.57
C ALA A 84 10.44 2.06 -0.78
N LEU A 85 11.04 0.88 -0.64
CA LEU A 85 12.31 0.69 0.07
C LEU A 85 13.49 1.36 -0.66
N ASN A 86 13.56 1.26 -1.98
CA ASN A 86 14.59 1.94 -2.77
C ASN A 86 14.48 3.47 -2.65
N GLY A 87 13.26 4.01 -2.60
CA GLY A 87 13.04 5.44 -2.36
C GLY A 87 13.63 5.91 -1.04
N VAL A 88 13.32 5.22 0.06
CA VAL A 88 13.89 5.54 1.38
C VAL A 88 15.40 5.34 1.40
N ALA A 89 15.92 4.26 0.81
CA ALA A 89 17.36 4.00 0.77
C ALA A 89 18.12 5.09 0.02
N GLN A 90 17.59 5.62 -1.08
CA GLN A 90 18.20 6.71 -1.83
C GLN A 90 18.24 8.01 -1.01
N MET A 91 17.18 8.32 -0.26
CA MET A 91 17.11 9.52 0.58
C MET A 91 18.14 9.46 1.71
N VAL A 92 18.19 8.33 2.42
CA VAL A 92 19.18 8.09 3.48
C VAL A 92 20.61 8.17 2.93
N VAL A 93 20.90 7.56 1.77
CA VAL A 93 22.25 7.61 1.17
C VAL A 93 22.63 9.02 0.70
N ALA A 94 21.68 9.80 0.15
CA ALA A 94 21.92 11.19 -0.25
C ALA A 94 22.27 12.09 0.96
N GLU A 95 21.67 11.82 2.12
CA GLU A 95 21.97 12.51 3.37
C GLU A 95 23.42 12.29 3.83
N TYR A 96 23.92 11.06 3.72
CA TYR A 96 25.32 10.72 4.04
C TYR A 96 26.31 11.30 3.03
N ALA A 97 25.95 11.42 1.75
CA ALA A 97 26.82 12.00 0.72
C ALA A 97 27.00 13.52 0.87
N GLY A 98 26.09 14.21 1.57
CA GLY A 98 26.21 15.63 1.93
C GLY A 98 27.10 15.90 3.15
N HIS A 99 27.43 14.88 3.94
CA HIS A 99 28.35 14.95 5.07
C HIS A 99 29.72 14.38 4.68
N VAL A 100 30.51 15.17 3.95
CA VAL A 100 31.97 14.96 3.88
C VAL A 100 32.58 15.70 5.08
N PRO A 101 33.48 15.07 5.87
CA PRO A 101 33.99 15.61 7.13
C PRO A 101 34.74 16.95 7.00
#